data_AF-A0A418CQG5-F1
#
_entry.id   AF-A0A418CQG5-F1
#
_cell.length_a   1.000
_cell.length_b   1.000
_cell.length_c   1.000
_cell.angle_alpha   90.00
_cell.angle_beta   90.00
_cell.angle_gamma   90.00
#
_symmetry.space_group_name_H-M   'P 1'
#
loop_
_entity.id
_entity.type
_entity.pdbx_description
1 polymer ?
#
loop_
_entity_poly.entity_id
_entity_poly.type
_entity_poly.pdbx_seq_one_letter_code
_entity_poly.pdbx_strand_id
1 'polypeptide(L)'
;MPAADTSPADRNESSSSSACISPFDDIPQLKTFERVVKIELDNVHGCEEQFLRSSTGLSSEMKDLGHKYGQTYFSFVLGGALCSSSRLGDLNRDEVMALATDIVHRMVSSLDKYAPYILRLACAYILREFEVAFPNSTRGTTIVVGGCLILRLICPTLIKPELMGFEAHTPHTLPNAILLAKLLQHAMRGTHFDVASDDMYYANEFVSKTKDLVSAYLGAFPSTLKTSSSLGKLEANDQDSEVRAGDRPYLEPPALHRWTSGSISWHSKSPNHLRASSFETSPKRRFSLRNLFKPRSSEQQQHLRTPPTSSITSSPPLSPAHRCRHCGK
;
A
#
# COMPACT_ATOMS: atom_id res chain seq x y z
N MET A 1 9.54 -47.76 74.41
CA MET A 1 8.43 -47.78 73.43
C MET A 1 7.55 -46.56 73.70
N PRO A 2 6.72 -46.09 72.75
CA PRO A 2 7.01 -45.28 71.55
C PRO A 2 6.65 -43.79 71.79
N ALA A 3 7.21 -42.76 71.12
CA ALA A 3 7.29 -42.37 69.70
C ALA A 3 6.03 -41.66 69.12
N ALA A 4 6.19 -40.36 68.81
CA ALA A 4 5.47 -39.46 67.88
C ALA A 4 6.02 -38.03 68.14
N ASP A 5 6.77 -37.32 67.30
CA ASP A 5 6.85 -37.19 65.83
C ASP A 5 5.69 -36.41 65.19
N THR A 6 5.97 -35.15 64.84
CA THR A 6 5.12 -34.24 64.06
C THR A 6 5.99 -33.20 63.33
N SER A 7 6.11 -33.36 62.01
CA SER A 7 6.79 -32.40 61.12
C SER A 7 5.96 -31.12 60.91
N PRO A 8 6.60 -29.95 60.68
CA PRO A 8 5.92 -28.77 60.15
C PRO A 8 5.67 -28.93 58.64
N ALA A 9 4.48 -28.54 58.18
CA ALA A 9 4.11 -28.62 56.77
C ALA A 9 4.73 -27.49 55.94
N ASP A 10 5.34 -27.86 54.80
CA ASP A 10 5.83 -26.91 53.81
C ASP A 10 4.71 -26.01 53.26
N ARG A 11 4.91 -24.70 53.34
CA ARG A 11 4.06 -23.73 52.63
C ARG A 11 4.49 -23.67 51.18
N ASN A 12 3.77 -24.42 50.35
CA ASN A 12 3.93 -24.45 48.91
C ASN A 12 3.45 -23.12 48.30
N GLU A 13 4.34 -22.12 48.20
CA GLU A 13 4.07 -20.85 47.50
C GLU A 13 4.06 -21.09 45.98
N SER A 14 2.96 -21.63 45.47
CA SER A 14 2.68 -21.73 44.05
C SER A 14 2.44 -20.34 43.46
N SER A 15 3.53 -19.61 43.24
CA SER A 15 3.56 -18.33 42.54
C SER A 15 3.14 -18.53 41.09
N SER A 16 1.85 -18.39 40.81
CA SER A 16 1.30 -18.41 39.46
C SER A 16 1.79 -17.18 38.69
N SER A 17 2.93 -17.33 38.03
CA SER A 17 3.42 -16.38 37.03
C SER A 17 2.41 -16.26 35.90
N SER A 18 1.51 -15.29 36.03
CA SER A 18 0.67 -14.82 34.93
C SER A 18 1.62 -14.19 33.92
N ALA A 19 2.08 -15.02 32.96
CA ALA A 19 2.92 -14.56 31.87
C ALA A 19 2.17 -13.44 31.14
N CYS A 20 2.74 -12.24 31.17
CA CYS A 20 2.13 -11.06 30.55
C CYS A 20 2.14 -11.26 29.04
N ILE A 21 1.02 -11.76 28.49
CA ILE A 21 0.85 -12.06 27.07
C ILE A 21 1.11 -10.76 26.29
N SER A 22 2.02 -10.81 25.34
CA SER A 22 2.33 -9.64 24.51
C SER A 22 1.15 -9.39 23.58
N PRO A 23 0.68 -8.14 23.40
CA PRO A 23 -0.37 -7.87 22.43
C PRO A 23 0.04 -8.26 21.00
N PHE A 24 1.35 -8.41 20.74
CA PHE A 24 1.90 -8.82 19.45
C PHE A 24 1.90 -10.34 19.22
N ASP A 25 1.55 -11.17 20.21
CA ASP A 25 1.52 -12.64 20.08
C ASP A 25 0.49 -13.13 19.04
N ASP A 26 -0.49 -12.30 18.69
CA ASP A 26 -1.44 -12.56 17.59
C ASP A 26 -0.82 -12.41 16.18
N ILE A 27 0.39 -11.81 16.03
CA ILE A 27 1.03 -11.66 14.72
C ILE A 27 1.42 -13.05 14.17
N PRO A 28 0.92 -13.46 13.00
CA PRO A 28 1.25 -14.76 12.42
C PRO A 28 2.77 -14.89 12.22
N GLN A 29 3.33 -16.01 12.69
CA GLN A 29 4.78 -16.26 12.65
C GLN A 29 5.62 -15.15 13.31
N LEU A 30 5.16 -14.54 14.42
CA LEU A 30 5.82 -13.42 15.12
C LEU A 30 7.35 -13.46 15.06
N LYS A 31 8.02 -14.53 15.55
CA LYS A 31 9.49 -14.64 15.55
C LYS A 31 10.18 -14.44 14.18
N THR A 32 9.51 -14.76 13.07
CA THR A 32 9.98 -14.47 11.71
C THR A 32 9.74 -13.00 11.36
N PHE A 33 8.56 -12.47 11.71
CA PHE A 33 8.20 -11.06 11.54
C PHE A 33 9.16 -10.12 12.28
N GLU A 34 9.39 -10.35 13.59
CA GLU A 34 10.35 -9.61 14.41
C GLU A 34 11.76 -9.62 13.79
N ARG A 35 12.20 -10.79 13.32
CA ARG A 35 13.50 -10.94 12.66
C ARG A 35 13.60 -10.08 11.40
N VAL A 36 12.59 -10.06 10.54
CA VAL A 36 12.64 -9.24 9.31
C VAL A 36 12.48 -7.74 9.58
N VAL A 37 11.77 -7.35 10.65
CA VAL A 37 11.75 -5.96 11.13
C VAL A 37 13.14 -5.52 11.58
N LYS A 38 13.80 -6.32 12.44
CA LYS A 38 15.15 -6.03 12.89
C LYS A 38 16.15 -5.94 11.72
N ILE A 39 16.11 -6.90 10.79
CA ILE A 39 16.95 -6.87 9.59
C ILE A 39 16.68 -5.63 8.73
N GLU A 40 15.42 -5.18 8.59
CA GLU A 40 15.12 -3.93 7.89
C GLU A 40 15.78 -2.73 8.59
N LEU A 41 15.66 -2.62 9.92
CA LEU A 41 16.25 -1.54 10.73
C LEU A 41 17.80 -1.55 10.65
N ASP A 42 18.44 -2.71 10.80
CA ASP A 42 19.90 -2.84 10.71
C ASP A 42 20.44 -2.40 9.33
N ASN A 43 19.68 -2.65 8.26
CA ASN A 43 20.03 -2.31 6.88
C ASN A 43 19.92 -0.82 6.53
N VAL A 44 19.24 0.03 7.34
CA VAL A 44 19.14 1.47 7.02
C VAL A 44 20.36 2.28 7.48
N HIS A 45 21.24 1.67 8.28
CA HIS A 45 22.49 2.27 8.75
C HIS A 45 22.33 3.67 9.38
N GLY A 46 21.29 3.84 10.21
CA GLY A 46 20.98 5.12 10.88
C GLY A 46 20.22 6.14 10.02
N CYS A 47 19.97 5.86 8.74
CA CYS A 47 19.23 6.74 7.84
C CYS A 47 17.75 6.35 7.79
N GLU A 48 16.91 6.94 8.64
CA GLU A 48 15.47 6.62 8.72
C GLU A 48 14.73 6.63 7.37
N GLU A 49 15.11 7.54 6.47
CA GLU A 49 14.58 7.68 5.11
C GLU A 49 14.79 6.43 4.24
N GLN A 50 15.73 5.54 4.58
CA GLN A 50 15.99 4.31 3.85
C GLN A 50 15.10 3.14 4.30
N PHE A 51 14.46 3.25 5.47
CA PHE A 51 13.52 2.24 5.96
C PHE A 51 12.39 2.04 4.94
N LEU A 52 12.14 0.79 4.57
CA LEU A 52 11.11 0.46 3.59
C LEU A 52 11.28 1.16 2.21
N ARG A 53 12.51 1.54 1.81
CA ARG A 53 12.80 1.94 0.42
C ARG A 53 12.98 0.75 -0.53
N SER A 54 13.49 -0.38 -0.01
CA SER A 54 13.81 -1.57 -0.79
C SER A 54 12.70 -2.63 -0.73
N SER A 55 12.73 -3.58 -1.66
CA SER A 55 11.92 -4.81 -1.57
C SER A 55 12.69 -5.86 -0.76
N THR A 56 12.27 -6.05 0.49
CA THR A 56 12.96 -6.80 1.54
C THR A 56 12.07 -7.88 2.16
N GLY A 57 12.57 -8.63 3.15
CA GLY A 57 11.79 -9.62 3.89
C GLY A 57 10.54 -9.03 4.53
N LEU A 58 10.66 -7.90 5.23
CA LEU A 58 9.52 -7.17 5.80
C LEU A 58 8.52 -6.72 4.73
N SER A 59 9.02 -6.34 3.54
CA SER A 59 8.18 -5.99 2.40
C SER A 59 7.47 -7.19 1.76
N SER A 60 7.88 -8.43 2.06
CA SER A 60 7.15 -9.66 1.68
C SER A 60 6.10 -9.99 2.74
N GLU A 61 6.51 -10.10 4.01
CA GLU A 61 5.59 -10.41 5.12
C GLU A 61 4.38 -9.47 5.14
N MET A 62 4.60 -8.15 4.97
CA MET A 62 3.50 -7.19 4.92
C MET A 62 2.54 -7.43 3.76
N LYS A 63 3.02 -7.88 2.59
CA LYS A 63 2.16 -8.25 1.45
C LYS A 63 1.38 -9.52 1.74
N ASP A 64 2.01 -10.52 2.35
CA ASP A 64 1.39 -11.81 2.65
C ASP A 64 0.30 -11.64 3.72
N LEU A 65 0.53 -10.82 4.76
CA LEU A 65 -0.50 -10.36 5.68
C LEU A 65 -1.59 -9.54 4.95
N GLY A 66 -1.20 -8.68 4.01
CA GLY A 66 -2.12 -7.87 3.20
C GLY A 66 -3.07 -8.70 2.34
N HIS A 67 -2.56 -9.72 1.63
CA HIS A 67 -3.38 -10.64 0.85
C HIS A 67 -4.32 -11.46 1.76
N LYS A 68 -3.80 -11.96 2.89
CA LYS A 68 -4.55 -12.86 3.78
C LYS A 68 -5.64 -12.18 4.60
N TYR A 69 -5.40 -10.96 5.08
CA TYR A 69 -6.31 -10.25 5.99
C TYR A 69 -6.91 -8.97 5.40
N GLY A 70 -6.35 -8.44 4.31
CA GLY A 70 -6.73 -7.14 3.75
C GLY A 70 -7.85 -7.14 2.70
N GLN A 71 -8.20 -8.28 2.09
CA GLN A 71 -9.09 -8.31 0.92
C GLN A 71 -10.43 -7.58 1.15
N THR A 72 -11.14 -7.88 2.25
CA THR A 72 -12.43 -7.22 2.57
C THR A 72 -12.26 -5.70 2.77
N TYR A 73 -11.20 -5.30 3.46
CA TYR A 73 -10.89 -3.89 3.73
C TYR A 73 -10.56 -3.12 2.44
N PHE A 74 -9.71 -3.68 1.59
CA PHE A 74 -9.36 -3.06 0.30
C PHE A 74 -10.53 -3.05 -0.67
N SER A 75 -11.40 -4.06 -0.65
CA SER A 75 -12.66 -4.04 -1.39
C SER A 75 -13.54 -2.87 -0.97
N PHE A 76 -13.73 -2.65 0.34
CA PHE A 76 -14.48 -1.51 0.87
C PHE A 76 -13.84 -0.16 0.51
N VAL A 77 -12.54 0.01 0.79
CA VAL A 77 -11.83 1.29 0.61
C VAL A 77 -11.67 1.65 -0.87
N LEU A 78 -11.41 0.67 -1.74
CA LEU A 78 -11.07 0.89 -3.15
C LEU A 78 -12.23 0.55 -4.10
N GLY A 79 -13.41 0.14 -3.60
CA GLY A 79 -14.53 -0.32 -4.43
C GLY A 79 -14.94 0.61 -5.59
N GLY A 80 -14.89 1.93 -5.43
CA GLY A 80 -15.14 2.87 -6.53
C GLY A 80 -14.12 2.82 -7.69
N ALA A 81 -12.90 2.33 -7.42
CA ALA A 81 -11.86 2.09 -8.43
C ALA A 81 -11.79 0.61 -8.89
N LEU A 82 -12.37 -0.33 -8.13
CA LEU A 82 -12.24 -1.78 -8.37
C LEU A 82 -13.52 -2.49 -8.83
N CYS A 83 -14.71 -2.00 -8.50
CA CYS A 83 -15.97 -2.72 -8.75
C CYS A 83 -16.57 -2.50 -10.15
N SER A 84 -15.97 -1.64 -10.98
CA SER A 84 -16.41 -1.40 -12.36
C SER A 84 -15.26 -0.81 -13.16
N SER A 85 -14.32 -1.68 -13.57
CA SER A 85 -13.10 -1.28 -14.26
C SER A 85 -13.38 -0.30 -15.42
N SER A 86 -14.38 -0.58 -16.26
CA SER A 86 -14.83 0.29 -17.36
C SER A 86 -15.00 1.76 -16.94
N ARG A 87 -15.75 2.02 -15.87
CA ARG A 87 -16.02 3.37 -15.38
C ARG A 87 -14.76 4.12 -14.97
N LEU A 88 -13.73 3.44 -14.45
CA LEU A 88 -12.49 4.09 -14.04
C LEU A 88 -11.74 4.70 -15.23
N GLY A 89 -11.80 4.08 -16.42
CA GLY A 89 -11.15 4.59 -17.62
C GLY A 89 -11.83 5.84 -18.21
N ASP A 90 -13.14 5.98 -17.99
CA ASP A 90 -13.93 7.09 -18.54
C ASP A 90 -13.92 8.35 -17.65
N LEU A 91 -13.36 8.27 -16.43
CA LEU A 91 -13.29 9.42 -15.52
C LEU A 91 -12.38 10.52 -16.07
N ASN A 92 -12.89 11.75 -16.07
CA ASN A 92 -12.06 12.93 -16.26
C ASN A 92 -11.22 13.26 -15.01
N ARG A 93 -10.33 14.26 -15.11
CA ARG A 93 -9.41 14.61 -14.02
C ARG A 93 -10.13 14.91 -12.71
N ASP A 94 -11.16 15.75 -12.74
CA ASP A 94 -11.89 16.19 -11.53
C ASP A 94 -12.64 15.01 -10.88
N GLU A 95 -13.17 14.08 -11.70
CA GLU A 95 -13.78 12.84 -11.22
C GLU A 95 -12.75 11.90 -10.56
N VAL A 96 -11.52 11.82 -11.09
CA VAL A 96 -10.42 11.09 -10.44
C VAL A 96 -10.00 11.76 -9.13
N MET A 97 -9.97 13.10 -9.07
CA MET A 97 -9.71 13.83 -7.82
C MET A 97 -10.81 13.57 -6.77
N ALA A 98 -12.08 13.56 -7.18
CA ALA A 98 -13.22 13.24 -6.33
C ALA A 98 -13.14 11.79 -5.81
N LEU A 99 -12.82 10.82 -6.67
CA LEU A 99 -12.64 9.42 -6.29
C LEU A 99 -11.45 9.23 -5.34
N ALA A 100 -10.32 9.93 -5.55
CA ALA A 100 -9.20 9.92 -4.60
C ALA A 100 -9.60 10.48 -3.22
N THR A 101 -10.43 11.53 -3.21
CA THR A 101 -10.94 12.15 -1.97
C THR A 101 -11.88 11.18 -1.23
N ASP A 102 -12.78 10.53 -1.95
CA ASP A 102 -13.68 9.51 -1.41
C ASP A 102 -12.91 8.28 -0.87
N ILE A 103 -11.84 7.83 -1.53
CA ILE A 103 -10.96 6.78 -1.00
C ILE A 103 -10.35 7.19 0.35
N VAL A 104 -9.87 8.44 0.50
CA VAL A 104 -9.35 8.95 1.78
C VAL A 104 -10.44 8.99 2.85
N HIS A 105 -11.64 9.47 2.53
CA HIS A 105 -12.77 9.44 3.48
C HIS A 105 -13.18 8.02 3.86
N ARG A 106 -13.16 7.06 2.93
CA ARG A 106 -13.40 5.65 3.22
C ARG A 106 -12.30 5.06 4.12
N MET A 107 -11.03 5.39 3.93
CA MET A 107 -9.94 4.97 4.85
C MET A 107 -10.21 5.46 6.28
N VAL A 108 -10.51 6.75 6.46
CA VAL A 108 -10.79 7.34 7.78
C VAL A 108 -12.05 6.72 8.42
N SER A 109 -13.17 6.70 7.71
CA SER A 109 -14.47 6.27 8.26
C SER A 109 -14.59 4.77 8.50
N SER A 110 -13.78 3.94 7.85
CA SER A 110 -13.79 2.48 8.02
C SER A 110 -12.80 1.95 9.05
N LEU A 111 -11.97 2.82 9.63
CA LEU A 111 -10.84 2.44 10.46
C LEU A 111 -11.21 1.48 11.60
N ASP A 112 -12.20 1.83 12.43
CA ASP A 112 -12.51 1.01 13.61
C ASP A 112 -13.40 -0.20 13.32
N LYS A 113 -14.18 -0.15 12.23
CA LYS A 113 -15.16 -1.19 11.87
C LYS A 113 -14.61 -2.25 10.91
N TYR A 114 -13.68 -1.88 10.02
CA TYR A 114 -13.25 -2.74 8.91
C TYR A 114 -11.73 -2.86 8.74
N ALA A 115 -10.89 -2.00 9.36
CA ALA A 115 -9.44 -2.14 9.21
C ALA A 115 -8.94 -3.44 9.88
N PRO A 116 -8.17 -4.30 9.18
CA PRO A 116 -7.86 -5.63 9.69
C PRO A 116 -6.94 -5.56 10.90
N TYR A 117 -7.37 -6.15 12.03
CA TYR A 117 -6.64 -6.15 13.28
C TYR A 117 -5.16 -6.59 13.13
N ILE A 118 -4.90 -7.67 12.39
CA ILE A 118 -3.53 -8.16 12.15
C ILE A 118 -2.65 -7.13 11.43
N LEU A 119 -3.21 -6.33 10.50
CA LEU A 119 -2.47 -5.24 9.85
C LEU A 119 -2.24 -4.06 10.80
N ARG A 120 -3.23 -3.69 11.63
CA ARG A 120 -3.09 -2.65 12.67
C ARG A 120 -2.01 -3.04 13.67
N LEU A 121 -1.98 -4.30 14.11
CA LEU A 121 -1.02 -4.84 15.05
C LEU A 121 0.39 -4.94 14.46
N ALA A 122 0.52 -5.42 13.22
CA ALA A 122 1.79 -5.44 12.49
C ALA A 122 2.37 -4.03 12.33
N CYS A 123 1.56 -3.05 11.95
CA CYS A 123 2.00 -1.65 11.85
C CYS A 123 2.40 -1.07 13.22
N ALA A 124 1.67 -1.41 14.30
CA ALA A 124 2.02 -0.99 15.66
C ALA A 124 3.37 -1.56 16.13
N TYR A 125 3.64 -2.84 15.83
CA TYR A 125 4.94 -3.46 16.13
C TYR A 125 6.08 -2.78 15.37
N ILE A 126 5.95 -2.65 14.04
CA ILE A 126 7.01 -2.03 13.22
C ILE A 126 7.25 -0.58 13.67
N LEU A 127 6.19 0.19 13.95
CA LEU A 127 6.31 1.58 14.37
C LEU A 127 7.03 1.70 15.72
N ARG A 128 6.68 0.85 16.70
CA ARG A 128 7.37 0.79 17.99
C ARG A 128 8.87 0.53 17.83
N GLU A 129 9.26 -0.50 17.07
CA GLU A 129 10.68 -0.83 16.89
C GLU A 129 11.43 0.25 16.10
N PHE A 130 10.74 0.90 15.14
CA PHE A 130 11.27 2.05 14.42
C PHE A 130 11.47 3.27 15.34
N GLU A 131 10.52 3.59 16.22
CA GLU A 131 10.62 4.70 17.18
C GLU A 131 11.71 4.47 18.23
N VAL A 132 11.96 3.21 18.62
CA VAL A 132 13.11 2.84 19.47
C VAL A 132 14.44 3.08 18.73
N ALA A 133 14.52 2.77 17.43
CA ALA A 133 15.71 3.01 16.62
C ALA A 133 15.91 4.51 16.25
N PHE A 134 14.81 5.25 16.10
CA PHE A 134 14.78 6.65 15.63
C PHE A 134 13.92 7.53 16.55
N PRO A 135 14.30 7.72 17.83
CA PRO A 135 13.48 8.43 18.83
C PRO A 135 13.26 9.92 18.52
N ASN A 136 14.05 10.50 17.61
CA ASN A 136 13.90 11.89 17.15
C ASN A 136 13.11 12.00 15.83
N SER A 137 12.55 10.90 15.32
CA SER A 137 11.81 10.91 14.06
C SER A 137 10.49 11.66 14.18
N THR A 138 10.32 12.71 13.39
CA THR A 138 9.02 13.38 13.20
C THR A 138 8.17 12.73 12.11
N ARG A 139 8.69 11.70 11.44
CA ARG A 139 8.10 11.10 10.23
C ARG A 139 7.76 9.61 10.36
N GLY A 140 7.95 9.02 11.55
CA GLY A 140 7.79 7.57 11.78
C GLY A 140 6.47 6.98 11.28
N THR A 141 5.32 7.60 11.60
CA THR A 141 4.00 7.16 11.10
C THR A 141 3.92 7.19 9.57
N THR A 142 4.42 8.24 8.92
CA THR A 142 4.45 8.36 7.45
C THR A 142 5.39 7.34 6.80
N ILE A 143 6.58 7.14 7.37
CA ILE A 143 7.60 6.20 6.85
C ILE A 143 7.12 4.76 7.03
N VAL A 144 6.69 4.40 8.24
CA VAL A 144 6.28 3.03 8.60
C VAL A 144 4.87 2.73 8.11
N VAL A 145 3.85 3.38 8.68
CA VAL A 145 2.44 3.05 8.42
C VAL A 145 2.06 3.41 6.99
N GLY A 146 2.52 4.58 6.50
CA GLY A 146 2.36 4.96 5.09
C GLY A 146 3.14 4.06 4.13
N GLY A 147 4.39 3.74 4.46
CA GLY A 147 5.24 2.83 3.68
C GLY A 147 4.76 1.37 3.62
N CYS A 148 4.03 0.92 4.64
CA CYS A 148 3.35 -0.37 4.70
C CYS A 148 1.98 -0.34 4.00
N LEU A 149 1.05 0.49 4.46
CA LEU A 149 -0.32 0.45 3.96
C LEU A 149 -0.45 1.07 2.57
N ILE A 150 0.02 2.30 2.39
CA ILE A 150 -0.23 3.05 1.16
C ILE A 150 0.73 2.58 0.07
N LEU A 151 2.04 2.53 0.35
CA LEU A 151 3.04 2.19 -0.67
C LEU A 151 3.14 0.69 -1.02
N ARG A 152 2.84 -0.23 -0.08
CA ARG A 152 2.99 -1.69 -0.30
C ARG A 152 1.70 -2.46 -0.45
N LEU A 153 0.57 -1.94 0.03
CA LEU A 153 -0.73 -2.60 -0.09
C LEU A 153 -1.67 -1.82 -1.02
N ILE A 154 -2.17 -0.67 -0.60
CA ILE A 154 -3.19 0.10 -1.34
C ILE A 154 -2.74 0.49 -2.75
N CYS A 155 -1.55 1.09 -2.92
CA CYS A 155 -1.09 1.47 -4.26
C CYS A 155 -0.84 0.24 -5.14
N PRO A 156 -0.17 -0.85 -4.69
CA PRO A 156 -0.08 -2.08 -5.46
C PRO A 156 -1.45 -2.71 -5.81
N THR A 157 -2.44 -2.69 -4.91
CA THR A 157 -3.82 -3.12 -5.21
C THR A 157 -4.50 -2.23 -6.25
N LEU A 158 -4.23 -0.92 -6.23
CA LEU A 158 -4.72 -0.01 -7.27
C LEU A 158 -4.03 -0.23 -8.63
N ILE A 159 -2.74 -0.54 -8.68
CA ILE A 159 -2.04 -0.71 -9.98
C ILE A 159 -2.19 -2.12 -10.55
N LYS A 160 -2.25 -3.12 -9.67
CA LYS A 160 -2.32 -4.55 -9.99
C LYS A 160 -3.38 -5.26 -9.13
N PRO A 161 -4.67 -4.89 -9.30
CA PRO A 161 -5.80 -5.48 -8.58
C PRO A 161 -5.83 -7.01 -8.61
N GLU A 162 -5.34 -7.64 -9.68
CA GLU A 162 -5.29 -9.07 -9.85
C GLU A 162 -4.44 -9.80 -8.79
N LEU A 163 -3.45 -9.13 -8.19
CA LEU A 163 -2.62 -9.71 -7.13
C LEU A 163 -3.40 -9.94 -5.82
N MET A 164 -4.48 -9.18 -5.61
CA MET A 164 -5.38 -9.29 -4.45
C MET A 164 -6.70 -10.00 -4.80
N GLY A 165 -6.80 -10.59 -6.00
CA GLY A 165 -7.99 -11.31 -6.46
C GLY A 165 -9.13 -10.42 -7.00
N PHE A 166 -8.83 -9.17 -7.37
CA PHE A 166 -9.77 -8.27 -8.06
C PHE A 166 -9.57 -8.34 -9.59
N GLU A 167 -10.46 -7.70 -10.36
CA GLU A 167 -10.37 -7.65 -11.83
C GLU A 167 -9.13 -6.86 -12.29
N ALA A 168 -8.36 -7.40 -13.24
CA ALA A 168 -7.19 -6.74 -13.81
C ALA A 168 -7.56 -5.48 -14.61
N HIS A 169 -6.71 -4.46 -14.59
CA HIS A 169 -6.92 -3.27 -15.40
C HIS A 169 -6.76 -3.52 -16.90
N THR A 170 -7.59 -2.84 -17.70
CA THR A 170 -7.39 -2.71 -19.14
C THR A 170 -6.42 -1.55 -19.43
N PRO A 171 -5.89 -1.44 -20.66
CA PRO A 171 -5.07 -0.29 -21.06
C PRO A 171 -5.76 1.08 -20.91
N HIS A 172 -7.10 1.11 -20.92
CA HIS A 172 -7.92 2.32 -20.76
C HIS A 172 -8.04 2.74 -19.29
N THR A 173 -8.04 1.79 -18.36
CA THR A 173 -8.33 2.03 -16.93
C THR A 173 -7.07 2.25 -16.10
N LEU A 174 -5.96 1.63 -16.52
CA LEU A 174 -4.66 1.73 -15.85
C LEU A 174 -4.13 3.18 -15.68
N PRO A 175 -4.28 4.12 -16.63
CA PRO A 175 -3.82 5.50 -16.45
C PRO A 175 -4.47 6.20 -15.25
N ASN A 176 -5.78 6.06 -15.09
CA ASN A 176 -6.51 6.66 -13.97
C ASN A 176 -6.21 5.94 -12.65
N ALA A 177 -5.96 4.62 -12.67
CA ALA A 177 -5.44 3.90 -11.51
C ALA A 177 -4.05 4.38 -11.06
N ILE A 178 -3.15 4.66 -12.03
CA ILE A 178 -1.84 5.28 -11.77
C ILE A 178 -1.98 6.68 -11.18
N LEU A 179 -2.92 7.48 -11.71
CA LEU A 179 -3.22 8.81 -11.19
C LEU A 179 -3.70 8.75 -9.74
N LEU A 180 -4.71 7.91 -9.42
CA LEU A 180 -5.15 7.65 -8.04
C LEU A 180 -3.99 7.27 -7.12
N ALA A 181 -3.14 6.34 -7.53
CA ALA A 181 -1.99 5.90 -6.74
C ALA A 181 -0.94 7.00 -6.56
N LYS A 182 -0.74 7.92 -7.51
CA LYS A 182 0.15 9.10 -7.35
C LYS A 182 -0.49 10.13 -6.41
N LEU A 183 -1.79 10.36 -6.50
CA LEU A 183 -2.53 11.28 -5.62
C LEU A 183 -2.45 10.85 -4.15
N LEU A 184 -2.85 9.62 -3.83
CA LEU A 184 -2.77 9.08 -2.46
C LEU A 184 -1.35 9.12 -1.90
N GLN A 185 -0.34 8.92 -2.76
CA GLN A 185 1.07 9.02 -2.43
C GLN A 185 1.55 10.44 -2.10
N HIS A 186 0.97 11.48 -2.69
CA HIS A 186 1.26 12.87 -2.35
C HIS A 186 0.51 13.30 -1.09
N ALA A 187 -0.76 12.89 -0.93
CA ALA A 187 -1.54 13.11 0.29
C ALA A 187 -0.84 12.49 1.53
N MET A 188 -0.37 11.24 1.42
CA MET A 188 0.41 10.55 2.46
C MET A 188 1.66 11.33 2.90
N ARG A 189 2.35 11.98 1.95
CA ARG A 189 3.61 12.70 2.23
C ARG A 189 3.38 14.15 2.64
N GLY A 190 2.18 14.69 2.43
CA GLY A 190 1.88 16.13 2.55
C GLY A 190 2.61 17.00 1.53
N THR A 191 3.21 16.41 0.49
CA THR A 191 4.08 17.12 -0.47
C THR A 191 3.31 17.57 -1.70
N HIS A 192 3.29 18.87 -1.94
CA HIS A 192 2.71 19.47 -3.15
C HIS A 192 3.50 19.08 -4.41
N PHE A 193 2.80 19.06 -5.54
CA PHE A 193 3.38 19.02 -6.88
C PHE A 193 4.01 20.38 -7.21
N ASP A 194 5.19 20.35 -7.82
CA ASP A 194 5.89 21.56 -8.24
C ASP A 194 5.22 22.17 -9.48
N VAL A 195 4.82 23.44 -9.36
CA VAL A 195 4.15 24.22 -10.41
C VAL A 195 5.04 24.41 -11.65
N ALA A 196 6.37 24.40 -11.48
CA ALA A 196 7.31 24.61 -12.57
C ALA A 196 7.68 23.33 -13.33
N SER A 197 7.39 22.13 -12.79
CA SER A 197 7.90 20.87 -13.34
C SER A 197 6.94 19.67 -13.36
N ASP A 198 5.73 19.77 -12.80
CA ASP A 198 4.72 18.71 -12.84
C ASP A 198 3.38 19.21 -13.42
N ASP A 199 2.94 18.56 -14.51
CA ASP A 199 1.62 18.79 -15.14
C ASP A 199 0.45 18.58 -14.16
N MET A 200 0.70 17.99 -12.99
CA MET A 200 -0.27 17.74 -11.92
C MET A 200 -0.39 18.84 -10.85
N TYR A 201 0.15 20.05 -11.06
CA TYR A 201 0.01 21.14 -10.08
C TYR A 201 -1.45 21.43 -9.65
N TYR A 202 -2.44 21.15 -10.52
CA TYR A 202 -3.87 21.26 -10.22
C TYR A 202 -4.31 20.38 -9.04
N ALA A 203 -3.61 19.26 -8.79
CA ALA A 203 -3.90 18.36 -7.68
C ALA A 203 -3.45 18.88 -6.29
N ASN A 204 -2.80 20.05 -6.22
CA ASN A 204 -2.37 20.64 -4.93
C ASN A 204 -3.53 21.00 -4.01
N GLU A 205 -4.71 21.33 -4.56
CA GLU A 205 -5.91 21.56 -3.76
C GLU A 205 -6.36 20.28 -3.02
N PHE A 206 -6.33 19.14 -3.71
CA PHE A 206 -6.62 17.83 -3.11
C PHE A 206 -5.61 17.47 -2.03
N VAL A 207 -4.31 17.66 -2.27
CA VAL A 207 -3.27 17.39 -1.25
C VAL A 207 -3.50 18.26 -0.02
N SER A 208 -3.81 19.55 -0.23
CA SER A 208 -4.13 20.49 0.86
C SER A 208 -5.36 20.05 1.67
N LYS A 209 -6.41 19.54 1.02
CA LYS A 209 -7.65 19.05 1.66
C LYS A 209 -7.50 17.70 2.38
N THR A 210 -6.57 16.84 1.94
CA THR A 210 -6.53 15.43 2.39
C THR A 210 -5.32 15.05 3.23
N LYS A 211 -4.20 15.80 3.17
CA LYS A 211 -2.96 15.47 3.91
C LYS A 211 -3.19 15.26 5.41
N ASP A 212 -4.03 16.09 6.05
CA ASP A 212 -4.24 16.06 7.50
C ASP A 212 -5.16 14.90 7.89
N LEU A 213 -6.14 14.57 7.03
CA LEU A 213 -6.98 13.37 7.17
C LEU A 213 -6.15 12.08 7.04
N VAL A 214 -5.24 12.03 6.06
CA VAL A 214 -4.34 10.89 5.88
C VAL A 214 -3.35 10.80 7.05
N SER A 215 -2.78 11.92 7.51
CA SER A 215 -1.90 11.96 8.68
C SER A 215 -2.59 11.41 9.94
N ALA A 216 -3.81 11.88 10.23
CA ALA A 216 -4.62 11.39 11.35
C ALA A 216 -4.94 9.89 11.23
N TYR A 217 -5.30 9.42 10.04
CA TYR A 217 -5.51 7.98 9.78
C TYR A 217 -4.22 7.17 10.02
N LEU A 218 -3.06 7.63 9.55
CA LEU A 218 -1.79 6.91 9.73
C LEU A 218 -1.35 6.88 11.20
N GLY A 219 -1.68 7.90 12.00
CA GLY A 219 -1.47 7.89 13.45
C GLY A 219 -2.43 6.95 14.20
N ALA A 220 -3.69 6.86 13.78
CA ALA A 220 -4.71 6.04 14.45
C ALA A 220 -4.77 4.57 13.97
N PHE A 221 -4.20 4.25 12.80
CA PHE A 221 -4.16 2.89 12.28
C PHE A 221 -3.39 1.89 13.16
N PRO A 222 -2.12 2.11 13.53
CA PRO A 222 -1.39 1.20 14.40
C PRO A 222 -2.11 1.08 15.74
N SER A 223 -2.59 -0.12 16.07
CA SER A 223 -3.32 -0.38 17.31
C SER A 223 -3.15 -1.82 17.76
N THR A 224 -3.01 -2.00 19.06
CA THR A 224 -3.01 -3.30 19.75
C THR A 224 -4.41 -3.71 20.23
N LEU A 225 -5.40 -2.81 20.15
CA LEU A 225 -6.76 -3.06 20.60
C LEU A 225 -7.51 -3.93 19.59
N LYS A 226 -7.98 -5.10 20.04
CA LYS A 226 -8.95 -5.91 19.29
C LYS A 226 -10.28 -5.18 19.32
N THR A 227 -10.76 -4.67 18.16
CA THR A 227 -12.16 -4.28 18.03
C THR A 227 -13.00 -5.54 18.27
N SER A 228 -13.70 -5.59 19.40
CA SER A 228 -14.68 -6.64 19.69
C SER A 228 -15.95 -6.40 18.86
N SER A 229 -15.85 -6.61 17.55
CA SER A 229 -17.02 -6.64 16.68
C SER A 229 -17.94 -7.75 17.16
N SER A 230 -19.15 -7.38 17.57
CA SER A 230 -20.17 -8.29 18.12
C SER A 230 -20.84 -9.14 17.03
N LEU A 231 -20.02 -9.72 16.15
CA LEU A 231 -20.39 -10.46 14.95
C LEU A 231 -19.95 -11.95 15.04
N GLY A 232 -19.76 -12.45 16.26
CA GLY A 232 -19.28 -13.81 16.56
C GLY A 232 -20.29 -14.65 17.36
N LYS A 233 -21.59 -14.43 17.16
CA LYS A 233 -22.67 -15.12 17.90
C LYS A 233 -23.74 -15.71 16.95
N LEU A 234 -23.29 -16.43 15.92
CA LEU A 234 -24.18 -17.12 14.97
C LEU A 234 -23.61 -18.41 14.35
N GLU A 235 -22.51 -18.96 14.86
CA GLU A 235 -21.99 -20.27 14.46
C GLU A 235 -21.78 -21.17 15.69
N ALA A 236 -22.90 -21.67 16.23
CA ALA A 236 -22.96 -22.76 17.20
C ALA A 236 -24.40 -23.31 17.28
N ASN A 237 -24.97 -23.75 16.15
CA ASN A 237 -26.02 -24.76 16.14
C ASN A 237 -26.03 -25.44 14.78
N ASP A 238 -25.59 -26.68 14.77
CA ASP A 238 -25.44 -27.54 13.59
C ASP A 238 -26.69 -28.43 13.47
N GLN A 239 -27.43 -28.32 12.36
CA GLN A 239 -28.46 -29.28 11.97
C GLN A 239 -28.87 -29.12 10.49
N ASP A 240 -28.39 -30.06 9.68
CA ASP A 240 -28.93 -30.57 8.41
C ASP A 240 -29.74 -29.63 7.49
N SER A 241 -29.11 -29.19 6.38
CA SER A 241 -29.75 -29.12 5.05
C SER A 241 -28.75 -28.88 3.91
N GLU A 242 -28.76 -29.73 2.88
CA GLU A 242 -28.05 -29.48 1.61
C GLU A 242 -28.66 -28.31 0.83
N VAL A 243 -27.94 -27.19 0.64
CA VAL A 243 -28.18 -26.28 -0.50
C VAL A 243 -26.88 -25.72 -1.08
N ARG A 244 -26.80 -25.76 -2.41
CA ARG A 244 -25.82 -25.22 -3.38
C ARG A 244 -24.82 -24.13 -2.94
N ALA A 245 -23.62 -24.25 -3.51
CA ALA A 245 -22.63 -23.17 -3.60
C ALA A 245 -23.19 -21.92 -4.29
N GLY A 246 -23.09 -20.76 -3.63
CA GLY A 246 -23.50 -19.49 -4.24
C GLY A 246 -23.75 -18.30 -3.33
N ASP A 247 -23.23 -18.24 -2.10
CA ASP A 247 -23.37 -17.03 -1.26
C ASP A 247 -22.03 -16.55 -0.69
N ARG A 248 -21.62 -15.36 -1.13
CA ARG A 248 -20.56 -14.55 -0.52
C ARG A 248 -21.31 -13.37 0.12
N PRO A 249 -21.12 -13.05 1.42
CA PRO A 249 -21.89 -11.99 2.06
C PRO A 249 -21.62 -10.65 1.36
N TYR A 250 -22.62 -10.17 0.61
CA TYR A 250 -22.62 -8.86 0.00
C TYR A 250 -22.80 -7.82 1.10
N LEU A 251 -21.69 -7.28 1.59
CA LEU A 251 -21.70 -6.16 2.52
C LEU A 251 -22.24 -4.94 1.78
N GLU A 252 -23.48 -4.57 2.10
CA GLU A 252 -24.15 -3.42 1.50
C GLU A 252 -23.29 -2.15 1.69
N PRO A 253 -22.85 -1.49 0.60
CA PRO A 253 -22.22 -0.18 0.71
C PRO A 253 -23.25 0.79 1.29
N PRO A 254 -22.87 1.71 2.20
CA PRO A 254 -23.80 2.76 2.61
C PRO A 254 -24.28 3.47 1.35
N ALA A 255 -25.61 3.59 1.20
CA ALA A 255 -26.22 4.21 0.04
C ALA A 255 -25.55 5.56 -0.23
N LEU A 256 -25.17 5.80 -1.49
CA LEU A 256 -24.59 7.06 -1.93
C LEU A 256 -25.45 8.20 -1.41
N HIS A 257 -24.96 8.89 -0.36
CA HIS A 257 -25.61 10.09 0.14
C HIS A 257 -25.46 11.16 -0.92
N ARG A 258 -26.47 11.19 -1.78
CA ARG A 258 -26.66 12.11 -2.88
C ARG A 258 -26.59 13.53 -2.33
N TRP A 259 -25.41 14.13 -2.44
CA TRP A 259 -25.27 15.58 -2.38
C TRP A 259 -26.12 16.14 -3.52
N THR A 260 -27.18 16.88 -3.15
CA THR A 260 -28.18 17.36 -4.09
C THR A 260 -27.68 18.59 -4.81
N SER A 261 -27.30 18.42 -6.08
CA SER A 261 -27.13 19.51 -7.04
C SER A 261 -27.70 19.09 -8.39
N GLY A 262 -28.44 20.00 -9.03
CA GLY A 262 -28.76 20.02 -10.47
C GLY A 262 -29.15 18.70 -11.15
N SER A 263 -30.45 18.45 -11.28
CA SER A 263 -30.99 17.38 -12.13
C SER A 263 -30.42 17.39 -13.56
N ILE A 264 -29.72 16.33 -13.95
CA ILE A 264 -29.59 15.92 -15.35
C ILE A 264 -29.80 14.40 -15.44
N SER A 265 -30.81 13.98 -16.19
CA SER A 265 -31.17 12.58 -16.43
C SER A 265 -30.71 12.17 -17.83
N TRP A 266 -30.06 11.01 -17.96
CA TRP A 266 -29.70 10.43 -19.24
C TRP A 266 -30.08 8.94 -19.32
N HIS A 267 -31.07 8.65 -20.16
CA HIS A 267 -31.43 7.27 -20.57
C HIS A 267 -30.87 6.97 -21.96
N SER A 268 -30.16 5.84 -22.11
CA SER A 268 -30.10 5.00 -23.32
C SER A 268 -29.45 3.67 -22.93
N LYS A 269 -30.19 2.55 -22.94
CA LYS A 269 -30.46 1.64 -24.08
C LYS A 269 -29.22 0.83 -24.52
N SER A 270 -29.21 -0.44 -24.12
CA SER A 270 -28.32 -1.52 -24.59
C SER A 270 -28.69 -1.96 -26.02
N PRO A 271 -27.76 -2.61 -26.76
CA PRO A 271 -28.07 -3.99 -27.16
C PRO A 271 -26.90 -5.00 -27.07
N ASN A 272 -27.27 -6.29 -27.05
CA ASN A 272 -26.40 -7.47 -26.97
C ASN A 272 -25.52 -7.70 -28.22
N HIS A 273 -24.41 -8.45 -28.10
CA HIS A 273 -24.23 -9.76 -28.77
C HIS A 273 -22.96 -10.54 -28.35
N LEU A 274 -22.96 -11.84 -28.65
CA LEU A 274 -22.03 -12.90 -28.21
C LEU A 274 -20.77 -13.06 -29.09
N ARG A 275 -19.60 -13.45 -28.51
CA ARG A 275 -18.87 -14.70 -28.83
C ARG A 275 -17.63 -14.94 -27.93
N ALA A 276 -17.02 -16.12 -28.02
CA ALA A 276 -16.02 -16.67 -27.09
C ALA A 276 -14.74 -17.22 -27.78
N SER A 277 -13.82 -17.78 -26.96
CA SER A 277 -12.57 -18.51 -27.32
C SER A 277 -11.36 -17.61 -27.68
N SER A 278 -10.09 -17.94 -27.37
CA SER A 278 -9.47 -19.10 -26.69
C SER A 278 -8.13 -18.73 -26.02
N PHE A 279 -7.59 -19.65 -25.20
CA PHE A 279 -6.29 -19.54 -24.52
C PHE A 279 -5.08 -19.50 -25.48
N GLU A 280 -4.04 -18.75 -25.12
CA GLU A 280 -2.64 -19.19 -25.30
C GLU A 280 -1.67 -18.48 -24.33
N THR A 281 -0.40 -18.90 -24.30
CA THR A 281 0.45 -18.90 -23.08
C THR A 281 1.44 -17.73 -22.93
N SER A 282 1.71 -17.35 -21.68
CA SER A 282 2.61 -16.24 -21.30
C SER A 282 4.08 -16.66 -21.13
N PRO A 283 5.06 -15.89 -21.64
CA PRO A 283 6.44 -15.93 -21.17
C PRO A 283 6.70 -14.91 -20.04
N LYS A 284 7.17 -15.40 -18.89
CA LYS A 284 7.49 -14.60 -17.70
C LYS A 284 8.59 -13.57 -17.98
N ARG A 285 8.31 -12.26 -17.86
CA ARG A 285 9.33 -11.19 -17.76
C ARG A 285 9.24 -10.48 -16.42
N ARG A 286 10.35 -10.43 -15.67
CA ARG A 286 10.48 -9.61 -14.45
C ARG A 286 10.46 -8.13 -14.88
N PHE A 287 9.46 -7.38 -14.42
CA PHE A 287 9.29 -5.96 -14.79
C PHE A 287 9.77 -5.03 -13.66
N SER A 288 10.61 -4.06 -14.01
CA SER A 288 11.09 -3.02 -13.10
C SER A 288 10.33 -1.71 -13.35
N LEU A 289 9.81 -1.09 -12.28
CA LEU A 289 9.03 0.15 -12.35
C LEU A 289 9.84 1.35 -12.88
N ARG A 290 11.17 1.28 -12.89
CA ARG A 290 12.05 2.36 -13.38
C ARG A 290 11.91 2.67 -14.88
N ASN A 291 11.32 1.77 -15.68
CA ASN A 291 11.21 1.94 -17.13
C ASN A 291 9.93 2.63 -17.60
N LEU A 292 8.99 2.96 -16.70
CA LEU A 292 7.72 3.63 -17.06
C LEU A 292 7.85 5.14 -17.27
N PHE A 293 8.99 5.75 -16.93
CA PHE A 293 9.21 7.21 -16.96
C PHE A 293 10.33 7.64 -17.91
N LYS A 294 10.53 6.93 -19.03
CA LYS A 294 11.35 7.47 -20.12
C LYS A 294 10.47 8.37 -21.00
N PRO A 295 10.79 9.68 -21.14
CA PRO A 295 10.11 10.51 -22.13
C PRO A 295 10.37 9.95 -23.52
N ARG A 296 9.31 9.87 -24.33
CA ARG A 296 9.37 9.39 -25.72
C ARG A 296 9.93 10.52 -26.59
N SER A 297 11.26 10.61 -26.68
CA SER A 297 11.94 11.60 -27.50
C SER A 297 11.54 11.48 -28.97
N SER A 298 11.13 12.61 -29.55
CA SER A 298 10.64 12.74 -30.92
C SER A 298 11.75 12.54 -31.94
N GLU A 299 11.61 11.57 -32.84
CA GLU A 299 12.41 11.49 -34.07
C GLU A 299 11.50 11.19 -35.26
N GLN A 300 11.09 12.25 -35.97
CA GLN A 300 10.66 12.15 -37.37
C GLN A 300 10.88 13.49 -38.08
N GLN A 301 11.43 13.43 -39.30
CA GLN A 301 11.85 14.56 -40.16
C GLN A 301 13.11 15.29 -39.63
N GLN A 302 14.13 15.72 -40.39
CA GLN A 302 14.57 15.64 -41.81
C GLN A 302 16.11 15.95 -41.81
N HIS A 303 16.96 15.80 -42.84
CA HIS A 303 16.86 15.42 -44.27
C HIS A 303 18.23 14.81 -44.75
N LEU A 304 18.40 14.64 -46.06
CA LEU A 304 19.63 14.58 -46.90
C LEU A 304 21.02 14.29 -46.24
N ARG A 305 21.68 13.22 -46.74
CA ARG A 305 23.14 13.02 -46.68
C ARG A 305 23.75 13.08 -48.08
N THR A 306 24.77 13.92 -48.28
CA THR A 306 26.11 13.56 -48.80
C THR A 306 27.10 14.72 -48.57
N PRO A 307 28.43 14.47 -48.50
CA PRO A 307 29.41 15.41 -47.96
C PRO A 307 30.36 16.01 -49.02
N PRO A 308 31.27 16.90 -48.60
CA PRO A 308 32.62 16.97 -49.16
C PRO A 308 33.70 16.52 -48.15
N THR A 309 34.83 16.11 -48.73
CA THR A 309 36.00 15.48 -48.09
C THR A 309 37.07 16.51 -47.67
N SER A 310 38.03 16.06 -46.84
CA SER A 310 39.39 16.61 -46.67
C SER A 310 39.51 18.01 -45.99
N SER A 311 40.57 18.38 -45.26
CA SER A 311 41.71 17.66 -44.64
C SER A 311 42.54 18.62 -43.72
N ILE A 312 43.68 18.15 -43.19
CA ILE A 312 44.87 18.92 -42.74
C ILE A 312 44.90 19.43 -41.26
N THR A 313 45.65 18.66 -40.46
CA THR A 313 46.62 19.02 -39.38
C THR A 313 46.48 20.29 -38.54
N SER A 314 46.55 20.16 -37.20
CA SER A 314 47.77 20.49 -36.41
C SER A 314 47.57 20.31 -34.88
N SER A 315 48.64 19.93 -34.18
CA SER A 315 48.78 19.82 -32.72
C SER A 315 50.22 20.24 -32.35
N PRO A 316 50.58 20.51 -31.07
CA PRO A 316 49.86 21.04 -29.91
C PRO A 316 50.56 22.34 -29.38
N PRO A 317 50.36 22.80 -28.12
CA PRO A 317 51.19 22.27 -27.01
C PRO A 317 50.41 22.02 -25.68
N LEU A 318 51.14 21.60 -24.64
CA LEU A 318 50.64 20.93 -23.43
C LEU A 318 50.48 21.83 -22.19
N SER A 319 49.54 21.40 -21.32
CA SER A 319 49.61 21.47 -19.84
C SER A 319 49.39 22.83 -19.12
N PRO A 320 48.98 22.85 -17.82
CA PRO A 320 49.12 21.77 -16.82
C PRO A 320 47.86 21.22 -16.13
N ALA A 321 48.06 20.01 -15.60
CA ALA A 321 47.09 19.13 -14.96
C ALA A 321 46.41 19.67 -13.67
N HIS A 322 45.11 19.41 -13.56
CA HIS A 322 44.46 19.19 -12.26
C HIS A 322 44.58 17.72 -11.84
N ARG A 323 45.26 17.46 -10.72
CA ARG A 323 45.44 16.12 -10.16
C ARG A 323 44.12 15.54 -9.63
N CYS A 324 43.80 14.31 -10.02
CA CYS A 324 42.82 13.47 -9.30
C CYS A 324 43.42 13.07 -7.93
N ARG A 325 42.63 13.17 -6.86
CA ARG A 325 43.11 12.94 -5.48
C ARG A 325 42.99 11.48 -4.99
N HIS A 326 42.63 10.53 -5.86
CA HIS A 326 42.29 9.16 -5.44
C HIS A 326 43.02 7.99 -6.13
N CYS A 327 43.99 8.25 -7.00
CA CYS A 327 44.89 7.23 -7.54
C CYS A 327 46.33 7.76 -7.61
N GLY A 328 47.25 7.08 -6.92
CA GLY A 328 48.67 7.46 -6.83
C GLY A 328 49.52 6.97 -7.99
N LYS A 329 49.05 7.13 -9.24
CA LYS A 329 49.81 6.95 -10.49
C LYS A 329 49.25 7.90 -11.54
#